data_AF-A0A944ZPY8-F1
#
_entry.id   AF-A0A944ZPY8-F1
#
_cell.length_a   1.000
_cell.length_b   1.000
_cell.length_c   1.000
_cell.angle_alpha   90.00
_cell.angle_beta   90.00
_cell.angle_gamma   90.00
#
_symmetry.space_group_name_H-M   'P 1'
#
loop_
_entity.id
_entity.type
_entity.pdbx_description
1 polymer ?
#
loop_
_entity_poly.entity_id
_entity_poly.type
_entity_poly.pdbx_seq_one_letter_code
_entity_poly.pdbx_strand_id
1 'polypeptide(L)'
;MSVLKNLKLSDHSQKREKVDPVIRSRTKFAAALQTQISIVEASAKGETFTVERMNWKTAEDGSRQRVPTQVAPRAWFWEEDGVVFLMPKIGVRPLEIEKGKPTIKVGAM
;
A
#
# COMPACT_ATOMS: atom_id res chain seq x y z
N MET A 1 30.14 8.65 -37.57
CA MET A 1 29.99 7.18 -37.46
C MET A 1 29.44 6.87 -36.07
N SER A 2 28.29 6.19 -36.01
CA SER A 2 27.42 6.15 -34.82
C SER A 2 27.94 5.22 -33.72
N VAL A 3 28.14 5.77 -32.51
CA VAL A 3 28.57 5.10 -31.27
C VAL A 3 27.67 3.92 -30.89
N LEU A 4 26.42 3.95 -31.34
CA LEU A 4 25.42 2.90 -31.11
C LEU A 4 25.81 1.54 -31.72
N LYS A 5 26.70 1.52 -32.75
CA LYS A 5 27.17 0.27 -33.38
C LYS A 5 28.15 -0.53 -32.51
N ASN A 6 28.73 0.07 -31.47
CA ASN A 6 29.71 -0.60 -30.59
C ASN A 6 29.04 -1.33 -29.42
N LEU A 7 27.73 -1.17 -29.23
CA LEU A 7 27.00 -1.83 -28.15
C LEU A 7 26.69 -3.28 -28.53
N LYS A 8 26.97 -4.22 -27.61
CA LYS A 8 26.54 -5.61 -27.72
C LYS A 8 25.10 -5.71 -27.25
N LEU A 9 24.17 -5.84 -28.20
CA LEU A 9 22.75 -6.04 -27.91
C LEU A 9 22.49 -7.51 -27.57
N SER A 10 21.60 -7.78 -26.61
CA SER A 10 21.21 -9.15 -26.26
C SER A 10 19.70 -9.23 -26.04
N ASP A 11 19.11 -10.38 -26.39
CA ASP A 11 17.71 -10.71 -26.12
C ASP A 11 17.50 -11.21 -24.67
N HIS A 12 18.51 -11.02 -23.81
CA HIS A 12 18.48 -11.47 -22.44
C HIS A 12 17.49 -10.61 -21.65
N SER A 13 16.29 -11.15 -21.42
CA SER A 13 15.32 -10.54 -20.53
C SER A 13 15.48 -11.09 -19.12
N GLN A 14 15.39 -10.20 -18.13
CA GLN A 14 15.28 -10.61 -16.74
C GLN A 14 14.00 -11.44 -16.58
N LYS A 15 14.14 -12.75 -16.40
CA LYS A 15 13.00 -13.64 -16.14
C LYS A 15 12.36 -13.21 -14.82
N ARG A 16 11.25 -12.48 -14.91
CA ARG A 16 10.38 -12.24 -13.76
C ARG A 16 9.63 -13.54 -13.50
N GLU A 17 9.81 -14.08 -12.30
CA GLU A 17 9.06 -15.23 -11.85
C GLU A 17 7.56 -14.89 -11.94
N LYS A 18 6.80 -15.70 -12.69
CA LYS A 18 5.37 -15.49 -12.89
C LYS A 18 4.65 -15.97 -11.62
N VAL A 19 4.60 -15.10 -10.61
CA VAL A 19 3.76 -15.35 -9.43
C VAL A 19 2.30 -15.30 -9.85
N ASP A 20 1.52 -16.30 -9.42
CA ASP A 20 0.08 -16.35 -9.62
C ASP A 20 -0.57 -15.02 -9.14
N PRO A 21 -1.38 -14.35 -9.98
CA PRO A 21 -2.10 -13.14 -9.61
C PRO A 21 -2.91 -13.25 -8.30
N VAL A 22 -3.47 -14.43 -8.00
CA VAL A 22 -4.24 -14.70 -6.78
C VAL A 22 -3.32 -14.69 -5.56
N ILE A 23 -2.20 -15.40 -5.63
CA ILE A 23 -1.20 -15.43 -4.54
C ILE A 23 -0.69 -14.02 -4.30
N ARG A 24 -0.31 -13.29 -5.36
CA ARG A 24 0.14 -11.90 -5.27
C ARG A 24 -0.88 -10.99 -4.59
N SER A 25 -2.16 -11.16 -4.87
CA SER A 25 -3.23 -10.36 -4.27
C SER A 25 -3.42 -10.69 -2.79
N ARG A 26 -3.35 -11.98 -2.42
CA ARG A 26 -3.39 -12.42 -1.02
C ARG A 26 -2.22 -11.89 -0.21
N THR A 27 -1.00 -11.94 -0.74
CA THR A 27 0.19 -11.40 -0.08
C THR A 27 0.06 -9.89 0.16
N LYS A 28 -0.43 -9.14 -0.84
CA LYS A 28 -0.70 -7.70 -0.67
C LYS A 28 -1.76 -7.42 0.39
N PHE A 29 -2.81 -8.22 0.40
CA PHE A 29 -3.88 -8.08 1.38
C PHE A 29 -3.38 -8.35 2.81
N ALA A 30 -2.61 -9.43 3.01
CA ALA A 30 -1.99 -9.74 4.30
C ALA A 30 -1.05 -8.62 4.78
N ALA A 31 -0.20 -8.09 3.91
CA ALA A 31 0.68 -6.96 4.25
C ALA A 31 -0.11 -5.69 4.62
N ALA A 32 -1.21 -5.42 3.91
CA ALA A 32 -2.08 -4.30 4.22
C ALA A 32 -2.82 -4.49 5.56
N LEU A 33 -3.29 -5.70 5.86
CA LEU A 33 -3.87 -6.02 7.17
C LEU A 33 -2.88 -5.80 8.31
N GLN A 34 -1.63 -6.26 8.16
CA GLN A 34 -0.59 -6.02 9.16
C GLN A 34 -0.39 -4.52 9.43
N THR A 35 -0.41 -3.71 8.37
CA THR A 35 -0.34 -2.25 8.47
C THR A 35 -1.52 -1.68 9.27
N GLN A 36 -2.74 -2.16 9.02
CA GLN A 36 -3.93 -1.70 9.75
C GLN A 36 -3.88 -2.09 11.23
N ILE A 37 -3.38 -3.28 11.57
CA ILE A 37 -3.16 -3.70 12.96
C ILE A 37 -2.20 -2.73 13.65
N SER A 38 -1.07 -2.38 13.02
CA SER A 38 -0.12 -1.42 13.60
C SER A 38 -0.73 -0.02 13.78
N ILE A 39 -1.65 0.41 12.91
CA ILE A 39 -2.39 1.67 13.10
C ILE A 39 -3.26 1.60 14.36
N VAL A 40 -3.98 0.50 14.56
CA VAL A 40 -4.83 0.30 15.76
C VAL A 40 -3.95 0.26 17.02
N GLU A 41 -2.85 -0.49 17.01
CA GLU A 41 -1.94 -0.60 18.15
C GLU A 41 -1.30 0.75 18.52
N ALA A 42 -0.89 1.54 17.52
CA ALA A 42 -0.37 2.89 17.75
C ALA A 42 -1.46 3.81 18.30
N SER A 43 -2.66 3.77 17.70
CA SER A 43 -3.81 4.56 18.17
C SER A 43 -4.20 4.21 19.61
N ALA A 44 -4.15 2.94 19.99
CA ALA A 44 -4.42 2.49 21.36
C ALA A 44 -3.40 3.02 22.37
N LYS A 45 -2.17 3.32 21.93
CA LYS A 45 -1.12 3.96 22.73
C LYS A 45 -1.14 5.49 22.67
N GLY A 46 -2.04 6.08 21.88
CA GLY A 46 -2.08 7.53 21.63
C GLY A 46 -1.04 8.05 20.64
N GLU A 47 -0.40 7.15 19.87
CA GLU A 47 0.62 7.49 18.88
C GLU A 47 0.08 7.38 17.45
N THR A 48 0.66 8.14 16.51
CA THR A 48 0.32 8.03 15.08
C THR A 48 1.29 7.09 14.35
N PHE A 49 0.75 6.02 13.77
CA PHE A 49 1.54 5.14 12.91
C PHE A 49 1.83 5.81 11.56
N THR A 50 3.12 5.91 11.20
CA THR A 50 3.58 6.46 9.93
C THR A 50 4.46 5.47 9.20
N VAL A 51 4.41 5.51 7.87
CA VAL A 51 5.25 4.68 6.99
C VAL A 51 6.09 5.57 6.11
N GLU A 52 7.37 5.24 6.00
CA GLU A 52 8.29 5.94 5.12
C GLU A 52 7.96 5.61 3.65
N ARG A 53 7.59 6.63 2.89
CA ARG A 53 7.31 6.53 1.46
C ARG A 53 8.23 7.47 0.71
N MET A 54 8.90 6.92 -0.30
CA MET A 54 9.73 7.70 -1.21
C MET A 54 8.85 8.50 -2.18
N ASN A 55 8.91 9.82 -2.10
CA ASN A 55 8.21 10.73 -2.99
C ASN A 55 9.20 11.48 -3.88
N TRP A 56 8.79 11.74 -5.12
CA TRP A 56 9.56 12.60 -6.03
C TRP A 56 9.18 14.05 -5.78
N LYS A 57 10.13 14.85 -5.30
CA LYS A 57 9.98 16.29 -5.09
C LYS A 57 10.86 17.04 -6.09
N THR A 58 10.35 18.13 -6.65
CA THR A 58 11.15 19.04 -7.46
C THR A 58 11.89 19.97 -6.50
N ALA A 59 13.22 20.00 -6.61
CA ALA A 59 14.05 20.94 -5.87
C ALA A 59 14.03 22.33 -6.56
N GLU A 60 14.52 23.36 -5.85
CA GLU A 60 14.52 24.74 -6.35
C GLU A 60 15.34 24.92 -7.63
N ASP A 61 16.28 24.01 -7.89
CA ASP A 61 17.10 23.94 -9.10
C ASP A 61 16.39 23.27 -10.30
N GLY A 62 15.13 22.88 -10.15
CA GLY A 62 14.35 22.19 -11.17
C GLY A 62 14.63 20.69 -11.31
N SER A 63 15.55 20.13 -10.51
CA SER A 63 15.84 18.69 -10.51
C SER A 63 14.78 17.90 -9.72
N ARG A 64 14.48 16.66 -10.15
CA ARG A 64 13.60 15.76 -9.39
C ARG A 64 14.43 14.87 -8.48
N GLN A 65 14.23 15.02 -7.17
CA GLN A 65 14.90 14.22 -6.15
C GLN A 65 13.89 13.26 -5.49
N ARG A 66 14.36 12.05 -5.16
CA ARG A 66 13.58 11.05 -4.44
C ARG A 66 13.85 11.21 -2.95
N VAL A 67 12.89 11.78 -2.23
CA VAL A 67 13.02 12.11 -0.81
C VAL A 67 12.13 11.17 0.02
N PRO A 68 12.65 10.61 1.14
CA PRO A 68 11.82 9.86 2.07
C PRO A 68 10.85 10.80 2.79
N THR A 69 9.56 10.46 2.80
CA THR A 69 8.51 11.21 3.49
C THR A 69 7.73 10.27 4.38
N GLN A 70 7.50 10.64 5.63
CA GLN A 70 6.61 9.91 6.53
C GLN A 70 5.17 10.19 6.14
N VAL A 71 4.40 9.14 5.84
CA VAL A 71 2.99 9.24 5.47
C VAL A 71 2.17 8.35 6.40
N ALA A 72 1.16 8.92 7.05
CA ALA A 72 0.17 8.15 7.80
C ALA A 72 -0.69 7.33 6.81
N PRO A 73 -0.65 5.98 6.87
CA PRO A 73 -1.51 5.18 6.01
C PRO A 73 -2.98 5.40 6.36
N ARG A 74 -3.86 5.34 5.35
CA ARG A 74 -5.30 5.52 5.58
C ARG A 74 -5.86 4.32 6.36
N ALA A 75 -6.50 4.61 7.50
CA ALA A 75 -7.24 3.63 8.27
C ALA A 75 -8.43 3.07 7.46
N TRP A 76 -8.69 1.77 7.62
CA TRP A 76 -9.83 1.07 7.02
C TRP A 76 -11.03 0.95 7.95
N PHE A 77 -10.85 1.39 9.18
CA PHE A 77 -11.85 1.37 10.21
C PHE A 77 -12.20 2.79 10.62
N TRP A 78 -13.41 2.95 11.14
CA TRP A 78 -13.91 4.18 11.71
C TRP A 78 -14.92 3.84 12.80
N GLU A 79 -15.19 4.81 13.65
CA GLU A 79 -16.25 4.73 14.65
C GLU A 79 -17.40 5.63 14.22
N GLU A 80 -18.62 5.11 14.34
CA GLU A 80 -19.86 5.83 14.09
C GLU A 80 -20.89 5.36 15.13
N ASP A 81 -21.49 6.29 15.86
CA ASP A 81 -22.46 6.03 16.93
C ASP A 81 -21.98 5.02 17.99
N GLY A 82 -20.69 5.08 18.39
CA GLY A 82 -20.11 4.16 19.38
C GLY A 82 -19.87 2.75 18.85
N VAL A 83 -20.02 2.53 17.54
CA VAL A 83 -19.80 1.25 16.87
C VAL A 83 -18.61 1.38 15.92
N VAL A 84 -17.67 0.45 16.03
CA VAL A 84 -16.53 0.34 15.13
C VAL A 84 -16.92 -0.47 13.89
N PHE A 85 -16.68 0.14 12.73
CA PHE A 85 -16.83 -0.47 11.41
C PHE A 85 -15.47 -0.68 10.78
N LEU A 86 -15.31 -1.79 10.05
CA LEU A 86 -14.11 -2.13 9.29
C LEU A 86 -14.48 -2.43 7.85
N MET A 87 -13.85 -1.76 6.88
CA MET A 87 -14.01 -2.06 5.46
C MET A 87 -12.67 -2.55 4.88
N PRO A 88 -12.45 -3.88 4.78
CA PRO A 88 -11.23 -4.43 4.21
C PRO A 88 -11.10 -4.08 2.72
N LYS A 89 -9.87 -3.83 2.25
CA LYS A 89 -9.60 -3.49 0.84
C LYS A 89 -8.45 -4.30 0.26
N ILE A 90 -8.59 -4.74 -0.98
CA ILE A 90 -7.47 -5.27 -1.77
C ILE A 90 -7.04 -4.16 -2.73
N GLY A 91 -5.95 -3.47 -2.38
CA GLY A 91 -5.52 -2.26 -3.08
C GLY A 91 -6.55 -1.14 -2.90
N VAL A 92 -7.20 -0.74 -3.99
CA VAL A 92 -8.23 0.31 -3.99
C VAL A 92 -9.66 -0.23 -3.88
N ARG A 93 -9.87 -1.54 -4.08
CA ARG A 93 -11.22 -2.13 -4.13
C ARG A 93 -11.63 -2.67 -2.75
N PRO A 94 -12.82 -2.30 -2.23
CA PRO A 94 -13.40 -2.97 -1.07
C PRO A 94 -13.58 -4.46 -1.32
N LEU A 95 -13.32 -5.26 -0.28
CA LEU A 95 -13.58 -6.70 -0.30
C LEU A 95 -15.03 -6.93 0.13
N GLU A 96 -15.87 -7.40 -0.79
CA GLU A 96 -17.23 -7.80 -0.47
C GLU A 96 -17.23 -9.19 0.18
N ILE A 97 -17.71 -9.27 1.42
CA ILE A 97 -17.88 -10.54 2.14
C ILE A 97 -19.21 -11.17 1.74
N GLU A 98 -20.23 -10.32 1.62
CA GLU A 98 -21.51 -10.62 1.00
C GLU A 98 -21.75 -9.58 -0.10
N LYS A 99 -22.53 -9.95 -1.13
CA LYS A 99 -22.78 -9.09 -2.29
C LYS A 99 -23.32 -7.73 -1.84
N GLY A 100 -22.59 -6.66 -2.16
CA GLY A 100 -22.95 -5.29 -1.78
C GLY A 100 -22.73 -4.92 -0.31
N LYS A 101 -22.13 -5.79 0.51
CA LYS A 101 -21.81 -5.54 1.92
C LYS A 101 -20.31 -5.72 2.19
N PRO A 102 -19.49 -4.67 1.95
CA PRO A 102 -18.05 -4.72 2.18
C PRO A 102 -17.61 -4.36 3.61
N THR A 103 -18.55 -3.93 4.46
CA THR A 103 -18.26 -3.40 5.80
C THR A 103 -18.63 -4.42 6.88
N ILE A 104 -17.71 -4.67 7.80
CA ILE A 104 -17.88 -5.51 8.98
C ILE A 104 -18.17 -4.60 10.19
N LYS A 105 -19.23 -4.90 10.94
CA LYS A 105 -19.44 -4.34 12.28
C LYS A 105 -18.61 -5.14 13.28
N VAL A 106 -17.64 -4.51 13.93
CA VAL A 106 -16.66 -5.19 14.80
C VAL A 106 -17.13 -5.22 16.26
N GLY A 107 -17.79 -4.15 16.72
CA GLY A 107 -18.28 -4.04 18.11
C GLY A 107 -18.34 -2.59 18.56
N ALA A 108 -18.61 -2.38 19.85
CA ALA A 108 -18.41 -1.08 20.49
C ALA A 108 -16.95 -0.97 20.96
N MET A 109 -16.39 0.25 20.91
CA MET A 109 -15.06 0.53 21.47
C MET A 109 -15.12 0.70 22.99
#